data_AF-A0A9X5XC62-F1
#
_entry.id   AF-A0A9X5XC62-F1
#
_cell.length_a   1.000
_cell.length_b   1.000
_cell.length_c   1.000
_cell.angle_alpha   90.00
_cell.angle_beta   90.00
_cell.angle_gamma   90.00
#
_symmetry.space_group_name_H-M   'P 1'
#
loop_
_entity.id
_entity.type
_entity.pdbx_description
1 polymer ?
#
loop_
_entity_poly.entity_id
_entity_poly.type
_entity_poly.pdbx_seq_one_letter_code
_entity_poly.pdbx_strand_id
1 'polypeptide(L)'
;GITQQGGVIDEVEGPLGWELRAQVPVQLPDGTGGFQVVRFVGVDGPRWFLRGVISGQGAVQPQAAGLLEQIFRDTVVVRGEGPMAPRDPIVLKLPNDAQMVPEGVQQEEQSGSRFSGGMGQLQRGPEITEVR
;
A
#
# COMPACT_ATOMS: atom_id res chain seq x y z
N GLY A 1 -12.66 10.89 6.46
CA GLY A 1 -11.34 11.56 6.32
C GLY A 1 -10.48 11.25 7.53
N ILE A 2 -9.15 11.40 7.44
CA ILE A 2 -8.22 11.04 8.54
C ILE A 2 -8.52 11.77 9.86
N THR A 3 -8.99 13.03 9.82
CA THR A 3 -9.51 13.74 11.00
C THR A 3 -10.81 13.16 11.55
N GLN A 4 -11.71 12.67 10.70
CA GLN A 4 -12.94 11.98 11.13
C GLN A 4 -12.65 10.61 11.78
N GLN A 5 -11.48 10.04 11.51
CA GLN A 5 -11.02 8.81 12.16
C GLN A 5 -10.26 9.09 13.47
N GLY A 6 -10.22 10.36 13.93
CA GLY A 6 -9.48 10.75 15.14
C GLY A 6 -7.98 10.88 14.95
N GLY A 7 -7.52 10.98 13.69
CA GLY A 7 -6.12 11.17 13.37
C GLY A 7 -5.66 12.62 13.45
N VAL A 8 -4.41 12.82 13.84
CA VAL A 8 -3.73 14.13 13.86
C VAL A 8 -3.06 14.34 12.50
N ILE A 9 -3.08 15.58 11.99
CA ILE A 9 -2.41 15.97 10.74
C ILE A 9 -1.47 17.13 11.06
N ASP A 10 -0.21 17.00 10.66
CA ASP A 10 0.79 18.06 10.72
C ASP A 10 1.29 18.38 9.30
N GLU A 11 1.40 19.67 8.98
CA GLU A 11 2.05 20.14 7.76
C GLU A 11 3.56 20.29 8.02
N VAL A 12 4.38 19.66 7.18
CA VAL A 12 5.83 19.65 7.33
C VAL A 12 6.49 19.94 5.99
N GLU A 13 7.55 20.73 5.98
CA GLU A 13 8.40 20.90 4.79
C GLU A 13 9.46 19.79 4.76
N GLY A 14 9.47 19.02 3.66
CA GLY A 14 10.37 17.89 3.46
C GLY A 14 11.10 17.93 2.12
N PRO A 15 11.85 16.87 1.78
CA PRO A 15 12.64 16.81 0.54
C PRO A 15 11.83 16.86 -0.75
N LEU A 16 10.50 16.64 -0.68
CA LEU A 16 9.56 16.71 -1.79
C LEU A 16 8.69 17.99 -1.75
N GLY A 17 9.04 18.96 -0.90
CA GLY A 17 8.24 20.15 -0.61
C GLY A 17 7.30 19.95 0.58
N TRP A 18 6.17 20.64 0.57
CA TRP A 18 5.15 20.52 1.61
C TRP A 18 4.50 19.14 1.61
N GLU A 19 4.46 18.51 2.77
CA GLU A 19 3.86 17.20 3.00
C GLU A 19 2.92 17.23 4.21
N LEU A 20 1.93 16.33 4.19
CA LEU A 20 1.04 16.11 5.32
C LEU A 20 1.44 14.84 6.04
N ARG A 21 1.77 14.95 7.32
CA ARG A 21 2.01 13.80 8.20
C ARG A 21 0.74 13.51 8.98
N ALA A 22 0.16 12.36 8.74
CA ALA A 22 -1.04 11.91 9.43
C ALA A 22 -0.71 10.77 10.39
N GLN A 23 -1.27 10.83 11.60
CA GLN A 23 -1.29 9.72 12.53
C GLN A 23 -2.68 9.10 12.51
N VAL A 24 -2.83 7.92 11.91
CA VAL A 24 -4.12 7.24 11.78
C VAL A 24 -4.23 6.16 12.86
N PRO A 25 -5.27 6.17 13.72
CA PRO A 25 -5.44 5.11 14.69
C PRO A 25 -5.77 3.78 13.98
N VAL A 26 -5.12 2.70 14.43
CA VAL A 26 -5.28 1.35 13.90
C VAL A 26 -5.47 0.36 15.04
N GLN A 27 -6.26 -0.69 14.82
CA GLN A 27 -6.35 -1.79 15.77
C GLN A 27 -5.23 -2.80 15.47
N LEU A 28 -4.40 -3.10 16.46
CA LEU A 28 -3.39 -4.14 16.33
C LEU A 28 -4.03 -5.54 16.46
N PRO A 29 -3.36 -6.60 15.96
CA PRO A 29 -3.85 -7.97 16.06
C PRO A 29 -4.06 -8.47 17.49
N ASP A 30 -3.39 -7.85 18.46
CA ASP A 30 -3.52 -8.12 19.90
C ASP A 30 -4.73 -7.42 20.55
N GLY A 31 -5.52 -6.68 19.77
CA GLY A 31 -6.67 -5.93 20.25
C GLY A 31 -6.33 -4.60 20.92
N THR A 32 -5.06 -4.20 20.97
CA THR A 32 -4.66 -2.86 21.44
C THR A 32 -4.81 -1.81 20.34
N GLY A 33 -5.03 -0.55 20.72
CA GLY A 33 -5.03 0.58 19.80
C GLY A 33 -3.60 1.06 19.56
N GLY A 34 -3.23 1.28 18.30
CA GLY A 34 -1.97 1.89 17.90
C GLY A 34 -2.18 3.04 16.92
N PHE A 35 -1.08 3.67 16.53
CA PHE A 35 -1.09 4.73 15.50
C PHE A 35 -0.18 4.33 14.35
N GLN A 36 -0.69 4.47 13.13
CA GLN A 36 0.08 4.34 11.90
C GLN A 36 0.38 5.73 11.36
N VAL A 37 1.66 6.04 11.21
CA VAL A 37 2.09 7.28 10.56
C VAL A 37 2.02 7.10 9.05
N VAL A 38 1.44 8.08 8.36
CA VAL A 38 1.31 8.15 6.91
C VAL A 38 1.75 9.53 6.44
N ARG A 39 2.61 9.59 5.41
CA ARG A 39 2.99 10.84 4.73
C ARG A 39 2.19 10.94 3.43
N PHE A 40 1.56 12.09 3.21
CA PHE A 40 0.96 12.44 1.93
C PHE A 40 1.80 13.52 1.26
N VAL A 41 2.14 13.27 -0.01
CA VAL A 41 2.89 14.21 -0.86
C VAL A 41 2.06 14.46 -2.10
N GLY A 42 2.05 15.70 -2.58
CA GLY A 42 1.29 16.10 -3.75
C GLY A 42 2.11 17.04 -4.63
N VAL A 43 2.11 16.78 -5.93
CA VAL A 43 2.73 17.66 -6.92
C VAL A 43 1.73 17.94 -8.03
N ASP A 44 1.43 19.22 -8.23
CA ASP A 44 0.60 19.69 -9.32
C ASP A 44 1.44 19.92 -10.57
N GLY A 45 0.92 19.50 -11.72
CA GLY A 45 1.48 19.82 -13.02
C GLY A 45 0.40 20.21 -14.02
N PRO A 46 0.78 20.42 -15.30
CA PRO A 46 -0.17 20.86 -16.31
C PRO A 46 -1.30 19.84 -16.55
N ARG A 47 -2.47 20.11 -15.95
CA ARG A 47 -3.68 19.28 -16.06
C ARG A 47 -3.56 17.90 -15.39
N TRP A 48 -2.63 17.72 -14.46
CA TRP A 48 -2.47 16.50 -13.69
C TRP A 48 -2.02 16.81 -12.27
N PHE A 49 -2.28 15.87 -11.36
CA PHE A 49 -1.81 15.90 -9.97
C PHE A 49 -1.23 14.53 -9.62
N LEU A 50 0.01 14.48 -9.16
CA LEU A 50 0.67 13.27 -8.69
C LEU A 50 0.57 13.23 -7.16
N ARG A 51 -0.04 12.18 -6.64
CA ARG A 51 -0.20 11.95 -5.20
C ARG A 51 0.64 10.77 -4.74
N GLY A 52 1.56 11.01 -3.82
CA GLY A 52 2.31 10.01 -3.09
C GLY A 52 1.66 9.72 -1.73
N VAL A 53 1.59 8.45 -1.37
CA VAL A 53 1.18 8.00 -0.03
C VAL A 53 2.25 7.05 0.48
N ILE A 54 2.99 7.47 1.50
CA ILE A 54 4.07 6.69 2.10
C ILE A 54 3.63 6.24 3.50
N SER A 55 3.70 4.95 3.79
CA SER A 55 3.34 4.35 5.07
C SER A 55 4.46 3.46 5.60
N GLY A 56 4.34 3.02 6.87
CA GLY A 56 5.32 2.14 7.50
C GLY A 56 6.65 2.85 7.79
N GLN A 57 7.79 2.15 7.67
CA GLN A 57 9.10 2.70 8.03
C GLN A 57 9.50 3.90 7.17
N GLY A 58 9.09 3.95 5.89
CA GLY A 58 9.33 5.10 5.02
C GLY A 58 8.57 6.37 5.44
N ALA A 59 7.55 6.25 6.31
CA ALA A 59 6.81 7.39 6.83
C ALA A 59 7.50 8.05 8.04
N VAL A 60 8.42 7.35 8.71
CA VAL A 60 9.03 7.80 9.97
C VAL A 60 10.56 7.85 9.93
N GLN A 61 11.21 6.99 9.14
CA GLN A 61 12.67 6.92 9.03
C GLN A 61 13.15 7.57 7.72
N PRO A 62 13.96 8.64 7.79
CA PRO A 62 14.49 9.30 6.59
C PRO A 62 15.28 8.37 5.67
N GLN A 63 16.02 7.40 6.23
CA GLN A 63 16.82 6.45 5.47
C GLN A 63 15.93 5.51 4.65
N ALA A 64 14.84 5.00 5.23
CA ALA A 64 13.88 4.16 4.53
C ALA A 64 13.04 4.96 3.51
N ALA A 65 12.84 6.26 3.75
CA ALA A 65 12.14 7.14 2.83
C ALA A 65 12.94 7.44 1.56
N GLY A 66 14.28 7.45 1.61
CA GLY A 66 15.13 7.89 0.51
C GLY A 66 14.84 7.23 -0.83
N LEU A 67 14.64 5.90 -0.86
CA LEU A 67 14.30 5.18 -2.09
C LEU A 67 12.92 5.58 -2.64
N LEU A 68 11.92 5.68 -1.76
CA LEU A 68 10.56 6.07 -2.14
C LEU A 68 10.51 7.52 -2.64
N GLU A 69 11.27 8.40 -2.00
CA GLU A 69 11.41 9.80 -2.43
C GLU A 69 12.10 9.91 -3.78
N GLN A 70 13.13 9.08 -4.04
CA GLN A 70 13.79 9.03 -5.34
C GLN A 70 12.82 8.57 -6.44
N ILE A 71 12.08 7.47 -6.22
CA ILE A 71 11.06 6.98 -7.17
C ILE A 71 10.02 8.06 -7.47
N PHE A 72 9.56 8.78 -6.43
CA PHE A 72 8.59 9.84 -6.60
C PHE A 72 9.14 11.00 -7.45
N ARG A 73 10.41 11.39 -7.25
CA ARG A 73 11.08 12.43 -8.06
C ARG A 73 11.32 12.01 -9.51
N ASP A 74 11.65 10.74 -9.73
CA ASP A 74 11.96 10.20 -11.06
C ASP A 74 10.69 9.85 -11.86
N THR A 75 9.51 9.98 -11.26
CA THR A 75 8.24 9.69 -11.93
C THR A 75 7.95 10.71 -13.02
N VAL A 76 7.91 10.25 -14.28
CA VAL A 76 7.51 11.05 -15.43
C VAL A 76 6.02 10.86 -15.72
N VAL A 77 5.25 11.95 -15.68
CA VAL A 77 3.81 11.92 -15.97
C VAL A 77 3.56 12.27 -17.43
N VAL A 78 3.10 11.28 -18.21
CA VAL A 78 2.66 11.47 -19.61
C VAL A 78 1.14 11.29 -19.68
N ARG A 79 0.40 12.40 -19.61
CA ARG A 79 -1.08 12.40 -19.71
C ARG A 79 -1.56 12.05 -21.13
N GLY A 80 -0.76 12.33 -22.15
CA GLY A 80 -1.15 12.23 -23.56
C GLY A 80 -2.10 13.35 -24.00
N GLU A 81 -2.50 13.31 -25.28
CA GLU A 81 -3.31 14.34 -25.93
C GLU A 81 -4.83 14.11 -25.80
N GLY A 82 -5.24 12.93 -25.32
CA GLY A 82 -6.64 12.56 -25.18
C GLY A 82 -7.39 13.43 -24.15
N PRO A 83 -8.69 13.69 -24.36
CA PRO A 83 -9.51 14.28 -23.32
C PRO A 83 -9.62 13.33 -22.12
N MET A 84 -9.49 13.89 -20.93
CA MET A 84 -9.54 13.16 -19.66
C MET A 84 -10.30 14.05 -18.68
N ALA A 85 -11.32 13.48 -18.01
CA ALA A 85 -12.17 14.22 -17.08
C ALA A 85 -11.37 14.63 -15.82
N PRO A 86 -11.79 15.67 -15.09
CA PRO A 86 -11.14 16.00 -13.82
C PRO A 86 -11.13 14.77 -12.89
N ARG A 87 -9.96 14.46 -12.32
CA ARG A 87 -9.72 13.33 -11.39
C ARG A 87 -9.81 11.94 -12.02
N ASP A 88 -9.94 11.85 -13.35
CA ASP A 88 -9.81 10.58 -14.07
C ASP A 88 -8.35 10.10 -13.98
N PRO A 89 -8.08 8.84 -13.57
CA PRO A 89 -6.72 8.38 -13.31
C PRO A 89 -5.88 8.26 -14.59
N ILE A 90 -4.67 8.82 -14.57
CA ILE A 90 -3.64 8.51 -15.57
C ILE A 90 -3.05 7.15 -15.20
N VAL A 91 -3.18 6.17 -16.10
CA VAL A 91 -2.68 4.80 -15.86
C VAL A 91 -1.15 4.82 -15.78
N LEU A 92 -0.62 4.39 -14.64
CA LEU A 92 0.80 4.13 -14.47
C LEU A 92 1.19 2.95 -15.36
N LYS A 93 2.18 3.17 -16.22
CA LYS A 93 2.76 2.14 -17.07
C LYS A 93 4.20 1.92 -16.65
N LEU A 94 4.54 0.67 -16.40
CA LEU A 94 5.93 0.28 -16.23
C LEU A 94 6.67 0.54 -17.56
N PRO A 95 7.90 1.09 -17.51
CA PRO A 95 8.80 1.13 -18.65
C PRO A 95 8.97 -0.27 -19.27
N ASN A 96 9.15 -0.36 -20.58
CA ASN A 96 9.29 -1.65 -21.27
C ASN A 96 10.54 -2.43 -20.83
N ASP A 97 11.53 -1.73 -20.32
CA ASP A 97 12.79 -2.23 -19.77
C ASP A 97 12.76 -2.39 -18.24
N ALA A 98 11.62 -2.13 -17.60
CA ALA A 98 11.46 -2.33 -16.16
C ALA A 98 11.57 -3.81 -15.82
N GLN A 99 12.74 -4.21 -15.32
CA GLN A 99 12.93 -5.51 -14.70
C GLN A 99 12.39 -5.43 -13.27
N MET A 100 11.37 -6.25 -12.97
CA MET A 100 10.97 -6.51 -11.59
C MET A 100 12.16 -7.20 -10.90
N VAL A 101 12.96 -6.44 -10.15
CA VAL A 101 14.00 -7.00 -9.30
C VAL A 101 13.28 -7.63 -8.12
N PRO A 102 13.31 -8.96 -7.95
CA PRO A 102 12.82 -9.57 -6.73
C PRO A 102 13.85 -9.22 -5.67
N GLU A 103 13.67 -8.08 -5.00
CA GLU A 103 14.39 -7.83 -3.77
C GLU A 103 13.89 -8.90 -2.79
N GLY A 104 14.81 -9.74 -2.33
CA GLY A 104 14.53 -10.85 -1.43
C GLY A 104 14.02 -10.36 -0.08
N VAL A 105 12.77 -9.92 -0.03
CA VAL A 105 11.93 -10.14 1.14
C VAL A 105 11.79 -11.65 1.22
N GLN A 106 12.69 -12.28 1.98
CA GLN A 106 12.38 -13.56 2.59
C GLN A 106 11.06 -13.31 3.32
N GLN A 107 9.97 -13.74 2.70
CA GLN A 107 8.79 -14.14 3.44
C GLN A 107 9.34 -15.19 4.41
N GLU A 108 9.59 -14.77 5.64
CA GLU A 108 9.43 -15.68 6.76
C GLU A 108 7.98 -16.14 6.66
N GLU A 109 7.80 -17.23 5.94
CA GLU A 109 6.68 -18.13 6.09
C GLU A 109 6.60 -18.42 7.58
N GLN A 110 5.76 -17.66 8.28
CA GLN A 110 5.22 -18.08 9.56
C GLN A 110 4.44 -19.36 9.29
N SER A 111 5.19 -20.46 9.35
CA SER A 111 4.84 -21.72 9.95
C SER A 111 3.41 -21.76 10.49
N GLY A 112 2.52 -22.42 9.74
CA GLY A 112 1.37 -23.12 10.31
C GLY A 112 0.08 -22.32 10.45
N SER A 113 -0.51 -21.87 9.34
CA SER A 113 -1.98 -21.83 9.26
C SER A 113 -2.50 -23.26 9.47
N ARG A 114 -3.15 -23.52 10.61
CA ARG A 114 -3.82 -24.81 10.93
C ARG A 114 -5.01 -25.12 10.00
N PHE A 115 -5.21 -24.36 8.92
CA PHE A 115 -6.42 -24.41 8.11
C PHE A 115 -6.20 -24.65 6.60
N SER A 116 -5.00 -25.06 6.16
CA SER A 116 -4.79 -25.54 4.78
C SER A 116 -4.23 -26.96 4.75
N GLY A 117 -5.02 -27.93 5.22
CA GLY A 117 -4.85 -29.33 4.84
C GLY A 117 -5.30 -29.52 3.40
N GLY A 118 -4.43 -30.11 2.58
CA GLY A 118 -4.57 -30.22 1.13
C GLY A 118 -5.92 -30.77 0.64
N MET A 119 -6.39 -30.20 -0.46
CA MET A 119 -7.61 -30.58 -1.18
C MET A 119 -7.39 -31.87 -2.00
N GLY A 120 -6.93 -32.94 -1.35
CA GLY A 120 -6.50 -34.16 -2.03
C GLY A 120 -6.53 -35.41 -1.17
N GLN A 121 -7.66 -35.71 -0.52
CA GLN A 121 -8.12 -37.06 -0.15
C GLN A 121 -9.41 -36.97 0.68
N LEU A 122 -10.56 -36.89 0.02
CA LEU A 122 -11.85 -37.15 0.66
C LEU A 122 -12.34 -38.50 0.16
N GLN A 123 -12.05 -39.57 0.92
CA GLN A 123 -12.62 -40.89 0.68
C GLN A 123 -13.88 -41.02 1.52
N ARG A 124 -15.01 -41.25 0.84
CA ARG A 124 -16.32 -41.41 1.47
C ARG A 124 -16.30 -42.70 2.32
N GLY A 125 -16.56 -42.59 3.61
CA GLY A 125 -16.73 -43.74 4.51
C GLY A 125 -18.01 -44.51 4.19
N PRO A 126 -18.15 -45.77 4.67
CA PRO A 126 -19.29 -46.62 4.34
C PRO A 126 -20.61 -45.99 4.82
N GLU A 127 -21.56 -45.86 3.89
CA GLU A 127 -22.90 -45.33 4.15
C GLU A 127 -23.73 -46.36 4.95
N ILE A 128 -24.24 -45.99 6.12
CA ILE A 128 -25.22 -46.79 6.88
C ILE A 128 -26.61 -46.33 6.46
N THR A 129 -27.27 -47.13 5.63
CA THR A 129 -28.70 -47.00 5.33
C THR A 129 -29.50 -47.63 6.46
N GLU A 130 -30.21 -46.83 7.25
CA GLU A 130 -31.24 -47.34 8.16
C GLU A 130 -32.59 -47.30 7.44
N VAL A 131 -33.16 -48.49 7.22
CA VAL A 131 -34.50 -48.69 6.66
C VAL A 131 -35.48 -48.80 7.83
N ARG A 132 -36.55 -48.00 7.81
CA ARG A 132 -37.77 -48.33 8.53
C ARG A 132 -39.00 -47.99 7.70
#